data_AF-D9PK78-F1
#
_entry.id   AF-D9PK78-F1
#
_cell.length_a   1.000
_cell.length_b   1.000
_cell.length_c   1.000
_cell.angle_alpha   90.00
_cell.angle_beta   90.00
_cell.angle_gamma   90.00
#
_symmetry.space_group_name_H-M   'P 1'
#
loop_
_entity.id
_entity.type
_entity.pdbx_description
1 polymer ?
#
loop_
_entity_poly.entity_id
_entity_poly.type
_entity_poly.pdbx_seq_one_letter_code
_entity_poly.pdbx_strand_id
1 'polypeptide(L)' 'MPGKKPITKGMTLGDIVREHPECAEVLMGQGFHCLGCAMASMETLEQGAMAHGMTPKQVEELVKKLNSASKAKK' A
#
# COMPACT_ATOMS: atom_id res chain seq x y z
N MET A 1 18.72 7.97 10.35
CA MET A 1 17.76 7.01 9.75
C MET A 1 16.79 7.83 8.91
N PRO A 2 16.83 7.71 7.57
CA PRO A 2 16.06 8.59 6.68
C PRO A 2 14.56 8.41 6.95
N GLY A 3 13.88 9.53 7.20
CA GLY A 3 12.52 9.57 7.70
C GLY A 3 11.50 8.89 6.79
N LYS A 4 10.55 8.20 7.43
CA LYS A 4 9.36 7.60 6.83
C LYS A 4 8.78 8.52 5.75
N LYS A 5 8.94 8.14 4.47
CA LYS A 5 8.36 8.88 3.34
C LYS A 5 6.84 8.71 3.33
N PRO A 6 6.08 9.75 2.91
CA PRO A 6 4.64 9.62 2.71
C PRO A 6 4.37 8.56 1.65
N ILE A 7 3.40 7.67 1.94
CA ILE A 7 3.01 6.63 1.00
C ILE A 7 2.29 7.31 -0.16
N THR A 8 2.67 6.97 -1.39
CA THR A 8 2.03 7.50 -2.60
C THR A 8 1.61 6.36 -3.52
N LYS A 9 0.62 6.62 -4.39
CA LYS A 9 0.07 5.62 -5.32
C LYS A 9 1.08 5.07 -6.35
N GLY A 10 2.17 5.80 -6.58
CA GLY A 10 3.29 5.38 -7.43
C GLY A 10 4.35 4.53 -6.73
N MET A 11 4.25 4.33 -5.40
CA MET A 11 5.13 3.40 -4.71
C MET A 11 4.70 1.96 -5.00
N THR A 12 5.69 1.06 -5.04
CA THR A 12 5.43 -0.37 -5.13
C THR A 12 4.86 -0.87 -3.81
N LEU A 13 3.96 -1.86 -3.89
CA LEU A 13 3.43 -2.50 -2.69
C LEU A 13 4.57 -3.11 -1.86
N GLY A 14 5.62 -3.61 -2.52
CA GLY A 14 6.83 -4.12 -1.89
C GLY A 14 7.57 -3.07 -1.07
N ASP A 15 7.83 -1.89 -1.64
CA ASP A 15 8.47 -0.78 -0.91
C ASP A 15 7.61 -0.30 0.25
N ILE A 16 6.29 -0.18 0.05
CA ILE A 16 5.36 0.24 1.12
C ILE A 16 5.42 -0.74 2.29
N VAL A 17 5.33 -2.04 2.05
CA VAL A 17 5.37 -3.06 3.11
C VAL A 17 6.76 -3.13 3.77
N ARG A 18 7.83 -2.86 3.00
CA ARG A 18 9.21 -2.89 3.50
C ARG A 18 9.57 -1.67 4.35
N GLU A 19 9.09 -0.49 3.96
CA GLU A 19 9.25 0.75 4.73
C GLU A 19 8.23 0.87 5.88
N HIS A 20 7.01 0.35 5.66
CA HIS A 20 5.87 0.44 6.56
C HIS A 20 5.19 -0.94 6.70
N PRO A 21 5.77 -1.87 7.48
CA PRO A 21 5.18 -3.19 7.69
C PRO A 21 3.78 -3.11 8.33
N GLU A 22 3.44 -2.03 9.03
CA GLU A 22 2.09 -1.82 9.57
C GLU A 22 1.02 -1.62 8.47
N CYS A 23 1.44 -1.15 7.29
CA CYS A 23 0.56 -0.96 6.16
C CYS A 23 0.18 -2.29 5.48
N ALA A 24 0.96 -3.35 5.70
CA ALA A 24 0.67 -4.68 5.18
C ALA A 24 -0.66 -5.21 5.72
N GLU A 25 -0.93 -5.06 7.02
CA GLU A 25 -2.22 -5.47 7.62
C GLU A 25 -3.41 -4.74 6.98
N VAL A 26 -3.26 -3.44 6.71
CA VAL A 26 -4.30 -2.62 6.06
C VAL A 26 -4.55 -3.11 4.64
N LEU A 27 -3.49 -3.36 3.86
CA LEU A 27 -3.60 -3.86 2.49
C LEU A 27 -4.24 -5.26 2.45
N MET A 28 -3.85 -6.16 3.37
CA MET A 28 -4.47 -7.49 3.51
C MET A 28 -5.97 -7.37 3.81
N GLY A 29 -6.36 -6.44 4.70
CA GLY A 29 -7.77 -6.15 5.01
C GLY A 29 -8.54 -5.46 3.87
N GLN A 30 -7.87 -4.99 2.83
CA GLN A 30 -8.48 -4.37 1.65
C GLN A 30 -8.54 -5.30 0.43
N GLY A 31 -8.23 -6.58 0.60
CA GLY A 31 -8.34 -7.59 -0.46
C GLY A 31 -7.03 -7.88 -1.19
N PHE A 32 -5.92 -7.25 -0.79
CA PHE A 32 -4.60 -7.63 -1.27
C PHE A 32 -4.07 -8.84 -0.45
N HIS A 33 -4.81 -9.95 -0.42
CA HIS A 33 -4.30 -11.18 0.21
C HIS A 33 -3.01 -11.67 -0.51
N CYS A 34 -2.90 -11.37 -1.80
CA CYS A 34 -1.75 -11.74 -2.63
C CYS A 34 -0.52 -10.83 -2.49
N LEU A 35 -0.41 -9.96 -1.47
CA LEU A 35 0.78 -9.10 -1.25
C LEU A 35 2.10 -9.88 -1.21
N GLY A 36 2.05 -11.15 -0.78
CA GLY A 36 3.19 -12.04 -0.74
C GLY A 36 3.56 -12.67 -2.10
N CYS A 37 2.77 -12.46 -3.14
CA CYS A 37 3.11 -12.94 -4.48
C CYS A 37 4.20 -12.02 -5.06
N ALA A 38 5.26 -12.61 -5.62
CA ALA A 38 6.40 -11.85 -6.15
C ALA A 38 5.99 -10.77 -7.17
N MET A 39 4.90 -11.02 -7.92
CA MET A 39 4.34 -10.04 -8.86
C MET A 39 3.71 -8.84 -8.15
N ALA A 40 2.99 -9.05 -7.05
CA ALA A 40 2.34 -7.97 -6.31
C ALA A 40 3.37 -7.02 -5.67
N SER A 41 4.50 -7.53 -5.21
CA SER A 41 5.57 -6.70 -4.65
C SER A 41 6.24 -5.79 -5.69
N MET A 42 6.22 -6.18 -6.97
CA MET A 42 6.78 -5.39 -8.08
C MET A 42 5.76 -4.40 -8.66
N GLU A 43 4.49 -4.54 -8.30
CA GLU A 43 3.41 -3.71 -8.82
C GLU A 43 3.23 -2.43 -7.97
N THR A 44 2.89 -1.33 -8.63
CA THR A 44 2.53 -0.09 -7.93
C THR A 44 1.17 -0.22 -7.26
N LEU A 45 0.95 0.53 -6.19
CA LEU A 45 -0.34 0.54 -5.50
C LEU A 45 -1.49 0.90 -6.47
N GLU A 46 -1.27 1.86 -7.37
CA GLU A 46 -2.25 2.22 -8.39
C GLU A 46 -2.51 1.07 -9.38
N GLN A 47 -1.46 0.44 -9.92
CA GLN A 47 -1.63 -0.68 -10.85
C GLN A 47 -2.30 -1.88 -10.20
N GLY A 48 -1.88 -2.27 -8.99
CA GLY A 48 -2.45 -3.41 -8.29
C GLY A 48 -3.91 -3.15 -7.94
N ALA A 49 -4.24 -1.93 -7.51
CA ALA A 49 -5.63 -1.55 -7.27
C ALA A 49 -6.46 -1.56 -8.56
N MET A 50 -5.95 -1.01 -9.67
CA MET A 50 -6.63 -1.02 -10.96
C MET A 50 -6.80 -2.44 -11.53
N ALA A 51 -5.81 -3.33 -11.38
CA ALA A 51 -5.89 -4.73 -11.80
C ALA A 51 -6.97 -5.50 -11.02
N HIS A 52 -7.24 -5.08 -9.79
CA HIS A 52 -8.34 -5.59 -8.96
C HIS A 52 -9.68 -4.86 -9.20
N GLY A 53 -9.77 -3.98 -10.21
CA GLY A 53 -10.99 -3.25 -10.56
C GLY A 53 -11.31 -2.08 -9.63
N MET A 54 -10.36 -1.62 -8.82
CA MET A 54 -10.54 -0.44 -7.97
C MET A 54 -10.54 0.84 -8.79
N THR A 55 -11.41 1.77 -8.41
CA THR A 55 -11.47 3.10 -9.01
C THR A 55 -10.35 3.99 -8.47
N PRO A 56 -9.91 5.03 -9.20
CA PRO A 56 -8.89 5.97 -8.72
C PRO A 56 -9.22 6.57 -7.35
N LYS A 57 -10.50 6.80 -7.05
CA LYS A 57 -10.95 7.24 -5.72
C LYS A 57 -10.63 6.24 -4.61
N GLN A 58 -10.81 4.94 -4.86
CA GLN A 58 -10.49 3.91 -3.88
C GLN A 58 -8.98 3.81 -3.66
N VAL A 59 -8.18 4.01 -4.70
CA VAL A 59 -6.71 4.08 -4.58
C VAL A 59 -6.31 5.25 -3.67
N GLU A 60 -6.91 6.42 -3.85
CA GLU A 60 -6.63 7.59 -2.99
C GLU A 60 -7.04 7.36 -1.53
N GLU A 61 -8.20 6.77 -1.31
CA GLU A 61 -8.66 6.41 0.04
C GLU A 61 -7.76 5.35 0.69
N LEU A 62 -7.25 4.39 -0.10
CA LEU A 62 -6.27 3.41 0.36
C LEU A 62 -4.97 4.11 0.77
N VAL A 63 -4.42 4.98 -0.08
CA VAL A 63 -3.21 5.78 0.24
C VAL A 63 -3.40 6.57 1.53
N LYS A 64 -4.55 7.22 1.72
CA LYS A 64 -4.85 7.94 2.96
C LYS A 64 -4.90 7.00 4.17
N LYS A 65 -5.57 5.85 4.06
CA LYS A 65 -5.60 4.84 5.13
C LYS A 65 -4.20 4.35 5.49
N LEU A 66 -3.35 4.09 4.50
CA LEU A 66 -1.98 3.64 4.72
C LEU A 66 -1.13 4.74 5.40
N ASN A 67 -1.23 5.98 4.94
CA ASN A 67 -0.55 7.11 5.59
C ASN A 67 -1.05 7.34 7.03
N SER A 68 -2.35 7.16 7.28
CA SER A 68 -2.91 7.24 8.63
C SER A 68 -2.44 6.09 9.51
N ALA A 69 -2.39 4.86 9.00
CA ALA A 69 -1.90 3.69 9.73
C ALA A 69 -0.41 3.82 10.09
N SER A 70 0.42 4.28 9.14
CA SER A 70 1.84 4.59 9.36
C SER A 70 2.09 5.65 10.44
N LYS A 71 1.15 6.59 10.64
CA LYS A 71 1.25 7.63 11.67
C LYS A 71 0.65 7.21 13.02
N ALA A 72 -0.30 6.27 13.03
CA ALA A 72 -1.12 5.97 14.20
C ALA A 72 -0.49 5.01 15.21
N LYS A 73 0.55 4.23 14.85
CA LYS A 73 1.24 3.31 15.77
C LYS A 73 2.65 3.78 16.14
N LYS A 74 2.77 5.03 16.59
CA LYS A 74 4.01 5.56 17.19
C LYS A 74 4.11 5.18 18.67
#